data_AF-A0A6N2JHH5-F1
#
_entry.id   AF-A0A6N2JHH5-F1
#
_cell.length_a   1.000
_cell.length_b   1.000
_cell.length_c   1.000
_cell.angle_alpha   90.00
_cell.angle_beta   90.00
_cell.angle_gamma   90.00
#
_symmetry.space_group_name_H-M   'P 1'
#
loop_
_entity.id
_entity.type
_entity.pdbx_description
1 polymer ?
#
loop_
_entity_poly.entity_id
_entity_poly.type
_entity_poly.pdbx_seq_one_letter_code
_entity_poly.pdbx_strand_id
1 'polypeptide(L)'
;MPYCLNPSCQKPNNPEGGRFCINCGKNLQLKGLYEAISFLGQGGMGRTFQAKDLGRLGQLCVIKQFLPQFQDPDLMKKAIALFESEAAQLKALGSHPQIPELIAYFEEDGCLYLVQELIVGENLYIELQRNGIFSEAQIYELLANILPVLQFIHDRQVIHRDIKPDNVIKRSLQSSERGQEERNADYKSPITNTPEISFALVDFGAAKAITTDTTNRTGTLIGSAEYIAPEQARGKAIPQSDLYSLGVTCIYLLTGISPFDLYDDESDRWIWREKLQTSISSHLAGILNRLLERAIANRYGSATEVLNDLQFATISSGINSNNLGVSYINQHNNPQIKKLIEALNLGQWQESDLLTNTIILELANKNRIAELTSSDIDQISCDVWIAIDQAWIQASDNRFGWSIQQRIWKSLSGRLIYEENNYWEFAKVYEKFADRVGWRKPRWLNLEFSPKIWRKYENLTFKISAPRGHLPSLFFWEGFNLVDTVLYRLEICRQSMDNS
;
A
#
# COMPACT_ATOMS: atom_id res chain seq x y z
N MET A 1 -24.57 -22.00 24.29
CA MET A 1 -23.98 -22.40 25.59
C MET A 1 -23.07 -21.31 26.16
N PRO A 2 -23.29 -20.85 27.41
CA PRO A 2 -22.45 -19.84 28.05
C PRO A 2 -21.03 -20.35 28.37
N TYR A 3 -20.04 -19.48 28.19
CA TYR A 3 -18.64 -19.70 28.47
C TYR A 3 -18.19 -18.88 29.69
N CYS A 4 -17.54 -19.53 30.65
CA CYS A 4 -17.05 -18.89 31.87
C CYS A 4 -15.78 -18.09 31.62
N LEU A 5 -15.82 -16.78 31.92
CA LEU A 5 -14.67 -15.87 31.77
C LEU A 5 -13.66 -15.93 32.92
N ASN A 6 -13.87 -16.79 33.94
CA ASN A 6 -12.88 -16.99 35.00
C ASN A 6 -11.62 -17.70 34.43
N PRO A 7 -10.43 -17.07 34.45
CA PRO A 7 -9.20 -17.70 33.96
C PRO A 7 -8.86 -19.02 34.66
N SER A 8 -9.23 -19.17 35.93
CA SER A 8 -8.92 -20.36 36.73
C SER A 8 -9.94 -21.50 36.57
N CYS A 9 -10.97 -21.33 35.75
CA CYS A 9 -12.00 -22.36 35.55
C CYS A 9 -11.50 -23.44 34.57
N GLN A 10 -11.34 -24.68 35.06
CA GLN A 10 -10.89 -25.81 34.24
C GLN A 10 -11.93 -26.32 33.23
N LYS A 11 -13.22 -26.07 33.49
CA LYS A 11 -14.35 -26.51 32.65
C LYS A 11 -15.25 -25.30 32.36
N PRO A 12 -14.89 -24.46 31.39
CA PRO A 12 -15.54 -23.18 31.20
C PRO A 12 -16.89 -23.27 30.47
N ASN A 13 -17.23 -24.38 29.83
CA ASN A 13 -18.51 -24.54 29.14
C ASN A 13 -19.65 -24.87 30.10
N ASN A 14 -20.81 -24.23 29.92
CA ASN A 14 -21.99 -24.39 30.77
C ASN A 14 -23.25 -24.67 29.93
N PRO A 15 -24.27 -25.34 30.49
CA PRO A 15 -25.57 -25.48 29.85
C PRO A 15 -26.26 -24.12 29.67
N GLU A 16 -27.19 -24.04 28.71
CA GLU A 16 -27.94 -22.80 28.45
C GLU A 16 -28.86 -22.42 29.62
N GLY A 17 -29.10 -21.12 29.79
CA GLY A 17 -29.96 -20.57 30.85
C GLY A 17 -29.30 -20.50 32.24
N GLY A 18 -28.09 -21.03 32.41
CA GLY A 18 -27.33 -20.91 33.66
C GLY A 18 -26.80 -19.49 33.89
N ARG A 19 -27.10 -18.88 35.05
CA ARG A 19 -26.56 -17.57 35.43
C ARG A 19 -25.17 -17.64 36.07
N PHE A 20 -24.85 -18.78 36.68
CA PHE A 20 -23.58 -19.04 37.35
C PHE A 20 -22.89 -20.26 36.75
N CYS A 21 -21.56 -20.24 36.71
CA CYS A 21 -20.77 -21.35 36.22
C CYS A 21 -20.93 -22.57 37.13
N ILE A 22 -21.30 -23.71 36.57
CA ILE A 22 -21.50 -24.95 37.35
C ILE A 22 -20.21 -25.51 37.96
N ASN A 23 -19.04 -25.09 37.45
CA ASN A 23 -17.74 -25.61 37.85
C ASN A 23 -16.98 -24.71 38.82
N CYS A 24 -17.22 -23.39 38.82
CA CYS A 24 -16.51 -22.45 39.70
C CYS A 24 -17.40 -21.43 40.41
N GLY A 25 -18.72 -21.46 40.18
CA GLY A 25 -19.69 -20.55 40.80
C GLY A 25 -19.65 -19.10 40.30
N LYS A 26 -18.72 -18.72 39.43
CA LYS A 26 -18.63 -17.33 38.92
C LYS A 26 -19.85 -16.96 38.08
N ASN A 27 -20.33 -15.73 38.20
CA ASN A 27 -21.38 -15.18 37.34
C ASN A 27 -20.94 -15.25 35.87
N LEU A 28 -21.83 -15.74 35.00
CA LEU A 28 -21.57 -15.92 33.57
C LEU A 28 -21.88 -14.65 32.75
N GLN A 29 -22.51 -13.66 33.36
CA GLN A 29 -22.90 -12.41 32.71
C GLN A 29 -22.10 -11.23 33.25
N LEU A 30 -21.32 -10.57 32.39
CA LEU A 30 -20.63 -9.33 32.72
C LEU A 30 -21.61 -8.16 32.76
N LYS A 31 -21.59 -7.36 33.83
CA LYS A 31 -22.54 -6.27 34.10
C LYS A 31 -24.02 -6.65 33.98
N GLY A 32 -24.35 -7.94 33.96
CA GLY A 32 -25.68 -8.44 33.62
C GLY A 32 -26.11 -8.22 32.16
N LEU A 33 -25.19 -7.79 31.29
CA LEU A 33 -25.46 -7.39 29.90
C LEU A 33 -24.77 -8.30 28.87
N TYR A 34 -23.59 -8.84 29.18
CA TYR A 34 -22.81 -9.60 28.20
C TYR A 34 -22.55 -11.02 28.64
N GLU A 35 -22.90 -11.99 27.80
CA GLU A 35 -22.69 -13.42 28.05
C GLU A 35 -21.73 -13.98 27.01
N ALA A 36 -20.52 -14.37 27.43
CA ALA A 36 -19.57 -15.04 26.55
C ALA A 36 -20.12 -16.41 26.13
N ILE A 37 -19.91 -16.81 24.87
CA ILE A 37 -20.42 -18.07 24.31
C ILE A 37 -19.33 -18.94 23.68
N SER A 38 -18.23 -18.35 23.22
CA SER A 38 -17.09 -19.10 22.69
C SER A 38 -15.78 -18.33 22.88
N PHE A 39 -14.69 -19.07 23.09
CA PHE A 39 -13.35 -18.53 23.10
C PHE A 39 -12.84 -18.40 21.66
N LEU A 40 -12.34 -17.22 21.29
CA LEU A 40 -11.82 -16.93 19.95
C LEU A 40 -10.29 -16.98 19.89
N GLY A 41 -9.61 -16.59 20.97
CA GLY A 41 -8.15 -16.62 21.00
C GLY A 41 -7.56 -15.89 22.20
N GLN A 42 -6.24 -16.01 22.36
CA GLN A 42 -5.48 -15.36 23.41
C GLN A 42 -4.19 -14.76 22.84
N GLY A 43 -3.90 -13.52 23.22
CA GLY A 43 -2.67 -12.81 22.88
C GLY A 43 -1.85 -12.44 24.12
N GLY A 44 -0.82 -11.61 23.94
CA GLY A 44 0.08 -11.19 25.02
C GLY A 44 -0.60 -10.35 26.11
N MET A 45 -1.72 -9.70 25.81
CA MET A 45 -2.43 -8.79 26.72
C MET A 45 -3.78 -9.30 27.23
N GLY A 46 -4.29 -10.41 26.70
CA GLY A 46 -5.63 -10.82 27.06
C GLY A 46 -6.22 -11.95 26.23
N ARG A 47 -7.49 -12.21 26.50
CA ARG A 47 -8.31 -13.26 25.86
C ARG A 47 -9.49 -12.62 25.15
N THR A 48 -9.85 -13.18 24.01
CA THR A 48 -10.93 -12.69 23.16
C THR A 48 -12.02 -13.75 23.06
N PHE A 49 -13.26 -13.33 23.18
CA PHE A 49 -14.44 -14.20 23.21
C PHE A 49 -15.53 -13.65 22.29
N GLN A 50 -16.27 -14.54 21.66
CA GLN A 50 -17.58 -14.20 21.10
C GLN A 50 -18.59 -14.20 22.24
N ALA A 51 -19.52 -13.25 22.22
CA ALA A 51 -20.52 -13.06 23.25
C ALA A 51 -21.86 -12.61 22.68
N LYS A 52 -22.90 -12.67 23.50
CA LYS A 52 -24.21 -12.06 23.26
C LYS A 52 -24.35 -10.80 24.11
N ASP A 53 -24.77 -9.71 23.48
CA ASP A 53 -25.24 -8.50 24.16
C ASP A 53 -26.73 -8.63 24.46
N LEU A 54 -27.05 -8.98 25.70
CA LEU A 54 -28.41 -9.17 26.20
C LEU A 54 -29.20 -7.85 26.26
N GLY A 55 -28.51 -6.71 26.36
CA GLY A 55 -29.13 -5.38 26.27
C GLY A 55 -29.56 -5.01 24.85
N ARG A 56 -28.93 -5.64 23.83
CA ARG A 56 -29.24 -5.47 22.40
C ARG A 56 -29.87 -6.73 21.79
N LEU A 57 -30.90 -7.27 22.46
CA LEU A 57 -31.68 -8.42 21.97
C LEU A 57 -30.83 -9.68 21.64
N GLY A 58 -29.70 -9.86 22.33
CA GLY A 58 -28.80 -10.99 22.11
C GLY A 58 -27.90 -10.86 20.87
N GLN A 59 -27.75 -9.65 20.31
CA GLN A 59 -26.83 -9.41 19.20
C GLN A 59 -25.41 -9.88 19.54
N LEU A 60 -24.73 -10.49 18.57
CA LEU A 60 -23.38 -10.99 18.77
C LEU A 60 -22.37 -9.85 18.87
N CYS A 61 -21.44 -9.97 19.80
CA CYS A 61 -20.33 -9.04 20.02
C CYS A 61 -19.04 -9.80 20.35
N VAL A 62 -17.94 -9.06 20.43
CA VAL A 62 -16.64 -9.55 20.89
C VAL A 62 -16.34 -8.95 22.25
N ILE A 63 -15.96 -9.79 23.21
CA ILE A 63 -15.40 -9.38 24.50
C ILE A 63 -13.90 -9.64 24.46
N LYS A 64 -13.09 -8.59 24.61
CA LYS A 64 -11.68 -8.69 24.97
C LYS A 64 -11.55 -8.50 26.47
N GLN A 65 -10.96 -9.49 27.13
CA GLN A 65 -10.64 -9.47 28.56
C GLN A 65 -9.14 -9.25 28.72
N PHE A 66 -8.78 -8.18 29.44
CA PHE A 66 -7.39 -7.91 29.80
C PHE A 66 -6.90 -8.98 30.79
N LEU A 67 -5.85 -9.69 30.39
CA LEU A 67 -5.22 -10.75 31.18
C LEU A 67 -3.75 -10.88 30.75
N PRO A 68 -2.89 -9.94 31.18
CA PRO A 68 -1.48 -9.95 30.79
C PRO A 68 -0.76 -11.15 31.39
N GLN A 69 0.23 -11.67 30.65
CA GLN A 69 0.97 -12.89 31.02
C GLN A 69 2.29 -12.58 31.78
N PHE A 70 2.50 -11.32 32.16
CA PHE A 70 3.69 -10.82 32.87
C PHE A 70 3.28 -10.10 34.14
N GLN A 71 4.21 -10.03 35.10
CA GLN A 71 3.99 -9.41 36.41
C GLN A 71 4.83 -8.17 36.66
N ASP A 72 5.68 -7.77 35.70
CA ASP A 72 6.50 -6.56 35.83
C ASP A 72 5.62 -5.30 35.94
N PRO A 73 5.76 -4.47 36.99
CA PRO A 73 4.89 -3.32 37.22
C PRO A 73 4.90 -2.27 36.11
N ASP A 74 6.05 -2.03 35.47
CA ASP A 74 6.17 -1.00 34.43
C ASP A 74 5.62 -1.52 33.09
N LEU A 75 5.83 -2.80 32.80
CA LEU A 75 5.16 -3.46 31.68
C LEU A 75 3.65 -3.52 31.90
N MET A 76 3.18 -3.75 33.12
CA MET A 76 1.76 -3.77 33.48
C MET A 76 1.09 -2.42 33.20
N LYS A 77 1.71 -1.31 33.63
CA LYS A 77 1.21 0.04 33.35
C LYS A 77 1.13 0.31 31.85
N LYS A 78 2.16 -0.07 31.09
CA LYS A 78 2.17 0.07 29.62
C LYS A 78 1.05 -0.75 28.98
N ALA A 79 0.82 -1.97 29.45
CA ALA A 79 -0.21 -2.86 28.93
C ALA A 79 -1.63 -2.34 29.17
N ILE A 80 -1.90 -1.82 30.37
CA ILE A 80 -3.16 -1.15 30.68
C ILE A 80 -3.37 0.05 29.75
N ALA A 81 -2.36 0.91 29.61
CA ALA A 81 -2.44 2.08 28.73
C ALA A 81 -2.69 1.70 27.26
N LEU A 82 -2.12 0.59 26.78
CA LEU A 82 -2.35 0.08 25.43
C LEU A 82 -3.76 -0.48 25.25
N PHE A 83 -4.30 -1.17 26.25
CA PHE A 83 -5.67 -1.68 26.26
C PHE A 83 -6.70 -0.52 26.29
N GLU A 84 -6.46 0.50 27.11
CA GLU A 84 -7.26 1.73 27.14
C GLU A 84 -7.17 2.51 25.83
N SER A 85 -5.98 2.58 25.23
CA SER A 85 -5.76 3.24 23.95
C SER A 85 -6.57 2.59 22.83
N GLU A 86 -6.77 1.27 22.83
CA GLU A 86 -7.60 0.59 21.83
C GLU A 86 -9.05 1.09 21.90
N ALA A 87 -9.63 1.09 23.11
CA ALA A 87 -10.98 1.61 23.31
C ALA A 87 -11.09 3.09 22.91
N ALA A 88 -10.10 3.91 23.29
CA ALA A 88 -10.06 5.33 22.93
C ALA A 88 -9.99 5.55 21.41
N GLN A 89 -9.20 4.75 20.68
CA GLN A 89 -9.09 4.84 19.23
C GLN A 89 -10.39 4.45 18.53
N LEU A 90 -10.99 3.31 18.88
CA LEU A 90 -12.28 2.89 18.30
C LEU A 90 -13.37 3.94 18.56
N LYS A 91 -13.40 4.52 19.77
CA LYS A 91 -14.32 5.63 20.10
C LYS A 91 -14.08 6.86 19.24
N ALA A 92 -12.82 7.24 18.99
CA ALA A 92 -12.47 8.40 18.19
C ALA A 92 -12.76 8.21 16.70
N LEU A 93 -12.65 6.99 16.19
CA LEU A 93 -12.96 6.65 14.80
C LEU A 93 -14.48 6.68 14.52
N GLY A 94 -15.30 6.40 15.53
CA GLY A 94 -16.75 6.41 15.40
C GLY A 94 -17.28 5.24 14.57
N SER A 95 -18.40 5.43 13.89
CA SER A 95 -19.01 4.40 13.04
C SER A 95 -18.34 4.38 11.66
N HIS A 96 -17.90 3.20 11.22
CA HIS A 96 -17.34 3.00 9.89
C HIS A 96 -17.63 1.56 9.41
N PRO A 97 -18.08 1.34 8.16
CA PRO A 97 -18.56 0.03 7.70
C PRO A 97 -17.49 -1.07 7.69
N GLN A 98 -16.19 -0.72 7.73
CA GLN A 98 -15.07 -1.67 7.71
C GLN A 98 -14.26 -1.70 9.01
N ILE A 99 -14.73 -1.06 10.08
CA ILE A 99 -14.06 -1.02 11.39
C ILE A 99 -15.08 -1.38 12.48
N PRO A 100 -14.78 -2.28 13.43
CA PRO A 100 -15.70 -2.62 14.50
C PRO A 100 -16.07 -1.40 15.37
N GLU A 101 -17.36 -1.22 15.66
CA GLU A 101 -17.78 -0.21 16.62
C GLU A 101 -17.43 -0.61 18.07
N LEU A 102 -16.97 0.36 18.87
CA LEU A 102 -16.87 0.19 20.32
C LEU A 102 -18.29 0.16 20.94
N ILE A 103 -18.60 -0.90 21.67
CA ILE A 103 -19.87 -1.05 22.40
C ILE A 103 -19.70 -0.58 23.85
N ALA A 104 -18.67 -1.06 24.54
CA ALA A 104 -18.42 -0.72 25.95
C ALA A 104 -16.96 -0.91 26.34
N TYR A 105 -16.54 -0.18 27.37
CA TYR A 105 -15.28 -0.37 28.09
C TYR A 105 -15.54 -0.24 29.58
N PHE A 106 -15.15 -1.23 30.37
CA PHE A 106 -15.43 -1.24 31.82
C PHE A 106 -14.50 -2.15 32.61
N GLU A 107 -14.50 -1.95 33.92
CA GLU A 107 -13.87 -2.85 34.89
C GLU A 107 -14.93 -3.65 35.67
N GLU A 108 -14.67 -4.94 35.89
CA GLU A 108 -15.48 -5.80 36.75
C GLU A 108 -14.59 -6.88 37.41
N ASP A 109 -14.77 -7.08 38.72
CA ASP A 109 -13.94 -7.97 39.54
C ASP A 109 -12.42 -7.74 39.38
N GLY A 110 -11.98 -6.48 39.27
CA GLY A 110 -10.56 -6.14 39.08
C GLY A 110 -9.99 -6.50 37.70
N CYS A 111 -10.84 -6.82 36.73
CA CYS A 111 -10.45 -7.12 35.35
C CYS A 111 -11.02 -6.08 34.38
N LEU A 112 -10.23 -5.65 33.41
CA LEU A 112 -10.66 -4.73 32.35
C LEU A 112 -11.26 -5.51 31.17
N TYR A 113 -12.34 -4.98 30.62
CA TYR A 113 -13.04 -5.53 29.46
C TYR A 113 -13.31 -4.45 28.42
N LEU A 114 -13.10 -4.82 27.16
CA LEU A 114 -13.48 -4.05 25.98
C LEU A 114 -14.48 -4.89 25.19
N VAL A 115 -15.66 -4.33 24.92
CA VAL A 115 -16.72 -4.95 24.12
C VAL A 115 -16.87 -4.17 22.82
N GLN A 116 -16.85 -4.89 21.70
CA GLN A 116 -16.95 -4.31 20.35
C GLN A 116 -17.86 -5.14 19.45
N GLU A 117 -18.23 -4.58 18.30
CA GLU A 117 -18.96 -5.28 17.26
C GLU A 117 -18.23 -6.58 16.83
N LEU A 118 -19.00 -7.66 16.64
CA LEU A 118 -18.49 -8.84 15.98
C LEU A 118 -18.57 -8.67 14.46
N ILE A 119 -17.42 -8.69 13.79
CA ILE A 119 -17.37 -8.82 12.34
C ILE A 119 -17.53 -10.30 11.98
N VAL A 120 -18.62 -10.63 11.28
CA VAL A 120 -18.90 -11.99 10.82
C VAL A 120 -18.12 -12.26 9.54
N GLY A 121 -17.20 -13.23 9.60
CA GLY A 121 -16.34 -13.58 8.48
C GLY A 121 -15.16 -14.45 8.92
N GLU A 122 -14.24 -14.70 8.01
CA GLU A 122 -12.98 -15.40 8.27
C GLU A 122 -11.81 -14.44 8.09
N ASN A 123 -10.78 -14.53 8.94
CA ASN A 123 -9.58 -13.74 8.74
C ASN A 123 -8.70 -14.33 7.61
N LEU A 124 -7.83 -13.50 7.04
CA LEU A 124 -7.02 -13.90 5.87
C LEU A 124 -6.00 -14.98 6.21
N TYR A 125 -5.58 -15.10 7.48
CA TYR A 125 -4.72 -16.20 7.90
C TYR A 125 -5.44 -17.55 7.73
N ILE A 126 -6.68 -17.65 8.22
CA ILE A 126 -7.51 -18.86 8.09
C ILE A 126 -7.85 -19.12 6.61
N GLU A 127 -8.16 -18.07 5.83
CA GLU A 127 -8.39 -18.22 4.38
C GLU A 127 -7.16 -18.79 3.67
N LEU A 128 -5.96 -18.27 3.96
CA LEU A 128 -4.70 -18.78 3.43
C LEU A 128 -4.46 -20.26 3.80
N GLN A 129 -4.68 -20.63 5.06
CA GLN A 129 -4.49 -22.02 5.51
C GLN A 129 -5.49 -22.98 4.85
N ARG A 130 -6.72 -22.54 4.61
CA ARG A 130 -7.77 -23.38 4.03
C ARG A 130 -7.69 -23.48 2.51
N ASN A 131 -7.45 -22.35 1.84
CA ASN A 131 -7.58 -22.24 0.38
C ASN A 131 -6.23 -22.15 -0.34
N GLY A 132 -5.12 -22.02 0.40
CA GLY A 132 -3.80 -21.80 -0.16
C GLY A 132 -3.53 -20.32 -0.51
N ILE A 133 -2.43 -20.10 -1.23
CA ILE A 133 -1.92 -18.78 -1.58
C ILE A 133 -2.91 -17.97 -2.43
N PHE A 134 -2.84 -16.65 -2.28
CA PHE A 134 -3.73 -15.71 -2.96
C PHE A 134 -3.26 -15.49 -4.39
N SER A 135 -4.21 -15.32 -5.30
CA SER A 135 -3.97 -14.86 -6.67
C SER A 135 -3.73 -13.35 -6.71
N GLU A 136 -3.13 -12.88 -7.80
CA GLU A 136 -2.99 -11.45 -8.09
C GLU A 136 -4.31 -10.67 -7.98
N ALA A 137 -5.40 -11.23 -8.54
CA ALA A 137 -6.73 -10.60 -8.47
C ALA A 137 -7.21 -10.42 -7.02
N GLN A 138 -7.00 -11.42 -6.16
CA GLN A 138 -7.35 -11.33 -4.74
C GLN A 138 -6.50 -10.29 -4.01
N ILE A 139 -5.23 -10.10 -4.39
CA ILE A 139 -4.39 -9.05 -3.81
C ILE A 139 -4.85 -7.66 -4.26
N TYR A 140 -5.24 -7.47 -5.53
CA TYR A 140 -5.85 -6.23 -5.98
C TYR A 140 -7.14 -5.92 -5.20
N GLU A 141 -8.02 -6.92 -5.03
CA GLU A 141 -9.25 -6.78 -4.26
C GLU A 141 -8.97 -6.35 -2.80
N LEU A 142 -8.00 -7.01 -2.16
CA LEU A 142 -7.57 -6.71 -0.80
C LEU A 142 -7.05 -5.27 -0.68
N LEU A 143 -6.12 -4.87 -1.56
CA LEU A 143 -5.55 -3.52 -1.56
C LEU A 143 -6.63 -2.47 -1.80
N ALA A 144 -7.51 -2.67 -2.78
CA ALA A 144 -8.60 -1.75 -3.11
C ALA A 144 -9.58 -1.56 -1.94
N ASN A 145 -9.82 -2.60 -1.14
CA ASN A 145 -10.73 -2.53 0.01
C ASN A 145 -10.07 -1.97 1.28
N ILE A 146 -8.79 -2.24 1.53
CA ILE A 146 -8.11 -1.87 2.79
C ILE A 146 -7.49 -0.46 2.73
N LEU A 147 -6.96 -0.04 1.58
CA LEU A 147 -6.33 1.28 1.46
C LEU A 147 -7.28 2.45 1.80
N PRO A 148 -8.58 2.44 1.42
CA PRO A 148 -9.52 3.48 1.85
C PRO A 148 -9.70 3.53 3.37
N VAL A 149 -9.72 2.37 4.03
CA VAL A 149 -9.78 2.27 5.51
C VAL A 149 -8.53 2.85 6.13
N LEU A 150 -7.35 2.55 5.58
CA LEU A 150 -6.08 3.13 6.05
C LEU A 150 -6.06 4.65 5.88
N GLN A 151 -6.52 5.16 4.73
CA GLN A 151 -6.64 6.60 4.54
C GLN A 151 -7.55 7.24 5.60
N PHE A 152 -8.71 6.65 5.85
CA PHE A 152 -9.70 7.13 6.83
C PHE A 152 -9.13 7.24 8.25
N ILE A 153 -8.37 6.24 8.70
CA ILE A 153 -7.79 6.23 10.05
C ILE A 153 -6.58 7.18 10.13
N HIS A 154 -5.76 7.26 9.07
CA HIS A 154 -4.59 8.14 9.01
C HIS A 154 -4.98 9.62 9.02
N ASP A 155 -6.06 10.00 8.33
CA ASP A 155 -6.63 11.36 8.36
C ASP A 155 -7.06 11.79 9.78
N ARG A 156 -7.41 10.81 10.62
CA ARG A 156 -7.79 10.99 12.04
C ARG A 156 -6.61 10.83 13.00
N GLN A 157 -5.38 10.79 12.49
CA GLN A 157 -4.15 10.59 13.27
C GLN A 157 -4.12 9.27 14.06
N VAL A 158 -4.88 8.27 13.61
CA VAL A 158 -4.85 6.91 14.15
C VAL A 158 -3.94 6.07 13.25
N ILE A 159 -3.03 5.32 13.86
CA ILE A 159 -2.14 4.37 13.19
C ILE A 159 -2.47 2.99 13.75
N HIS A 160 -2.74 2.02 12.90
CA HIS A 160 -3.18 0.68 13.33
C HIS A 160 -2.04 -0.11 13.99
N ARG A 161 -0.82 -0.04 13.45
CA ARG A 161 0.42 -0.66 13.97
C ARG A 161 0.48 -2.19 13.96
N ASP A 162 -0.57 -2.88 13.53
CA ASP A 162 -0.65 -4.35 13.58
C ASP A 162 -1.41 -4.93 12.37
N ILE A 163 -1.15 -4.39 11.18
CA ILE A 163 -1.73 -4.93 9.95
C ILE A 163 -1.03 -6.22 9.60
N LYS A 164 -1.82 -7.29 9.53
CA LYS A 164 -1.40 -8.66 9.26
C LYS A 164 -2.61 -9.52 8.88
N PRO A 165 -2.43 -10.74 8.35
CA PRO A 165 -3.54 -11.60 7.93
C PRO A 165 -4.59 -11.88 9.02
N ASP A 166 -4.20 -12.02 10.29
CA ASP A 166 -5.15 -12.28 11.39
C ASP A 166 -6.13 -11.13 11.64
N ASN A 167 -5.71 -9.91 11.31
CA ASN A 167 -6.41 -8.67 11.67
C ASN A 167 -7.22 -8.09 10.49
N VAL A 168 -7.27 -8.82 9.37
CA VAL A 168 -8.13 -8.49 8.23
C VAL A 168 -9.15 -9.61 8.08
N ILE A 169 -10.43 -9.28 8.18
CA ILE A 169 -11.55 -10.23 8.07
C ILE A 169 -12.26 -10.03 6.74
N LYS A 170 -12.39 -11.11 5.97
CA LYS A 170 -13.27 -11.17 4.81
C LYS A 170 -14.69 -11.48 5.27
N ARG A 171 -15.61 -10.53 5.05
CA ARG A 171 -17.01 -10.60 5.49
C ARG A 171 -17.76 -11.69 4.73
N SER A 172 -18.68 -12.38 5.41
CA SER A 172 -19.55 -13.37 4.75
C SER A 172 -20.72 -12.70 4.04
N LEU A 173 -20.98 -13.07 2.78
CA LEU A 173 -22.09 -12.55 1.96
C LEU A 173 -23.49 -12.80 2.57
N GLN A 174 -23.63 -13.63 3.59
CA GLN A 174 -24.92 -13.87 4.25
C GLN A 174 -25.38 -12.71 5.16
N SER A 175 -24.53 -11.71 5.43
CA SER A 175 -24.87 -10.56 6.28
C SER A 175 -25.57 -9.40 5.56
N SER A 176 -25.59 -9.38 4.22
CA SER A 176 -26.24 -8.32 3.45
C SER A 176 -27.77 -8.44 3.40
N GLU A 177 -28.36 -9.60 3.71
CA GLU A 177 -29.81 -9.83 3.58
C GLU A 177 -30.65 -9.39 4.80
N ARG A 178 -30.05 -9.06 5.95
CA ARG A 178 -30.81 -8.63 7.15
C ARG A 178 -30.15 -7.48 7.88
N GLY A 179 -30.40 -6.24 7.41
CA GLY A 179 -30.30 -5.03 8.23
C GLY A 179 -29.15 -4.06 7.94
N GLN A 180 -28.47 -4.14 6.80
CA GLN A 180 -27.39 -3.21 6.42
C GLN A 180 -27.70 -2.31 5.22
N GLU A 181 -28.92 -2.33 4.67
CA GLU A 181 -29.29 -1.42 3.57
C GLU A 181 -29.42 0.05 4.01
N GLU A 182 -29.76 0.33 5.27
CA GLU A 182 -29.99 1.70 5.74
C GLU A 182 -28.71 2.47 6.12
N ARG A 183 -27.59 1.79 6.42
CA ARG A 183 -26.33 2.44 6.83
C ARG A 183 -25.40 2.84 5.68
N ASN A 184 -25.66 2.33 4.47
CA ASN A 184 -24.87 2.64 3.28
C ASN A 184 -25.28 3.94 2.57
N ALA A 185 -26.27 4.68 3.11
CA ALA A 185 -26.82 5.86 2.45
C ALA A 185 -25.88 7.09 2.46
N ASP A 186 -25.03 7.23 3.49
CA ASP A 186 -24.17 8.41 3.68
C ASP A 186 -22.75 8.26 3.10
N TYR A 187 -22.35 7.04 2.69
CA TYR A 187 -21.10 6.83 1.95
C TYR A 187 -21.40 6.52 0.48
N LYS A 188 -21.99 7.49 -0.23
CA LYS A 188 -22.01 7.48 -1.69
C LYS A 188 -20.67 7.97 -2.21
N SER A 189 -19.74 7.05 -2.42
CA SER A 189 -18.56 7.30 -3.25
C SER A 189 -19.05 7.84 -4.61
N PRO A 190 -18.47 8.94 -5.16
CA PRO A 190 -18.91 9.51 -6.45
C PRO A 190 -18.59 8.64 -7.68
N ILE A 191 -18.22 7.38 -7.48
CA ILE A 191 -17.68 6.48 -8.51
C ILE A 191 -18.66 5.31 -8.68
N THR A 192 -19.33 5.27 -9.83
CA THR A 192 -20.05 4.09 -10.32
C THR A 192 -19.03 2.96 -10.53
N ASN A 193 -19.19 1.85 -9.80
CA ASN A 193 -18.30 0.67 -9.68
C ASN A 193 -17.46 0.60 -8.38
N THR A 194 -18.04 0.86 -7.22
CA THR A 194 -17.42 0.43 -5.95
C THR A 194 -17.45 -1.10 -5.85
N PRO A 195 -16.31 -1.78 -5.62
CA PRO A 195 -16.34 -3.19 -5.24
C PRO A 195 -17.20 -3.34 -3.98
N GLU A 196 -17.98 -4.42 -3.89
CA GLU A 196 -18.73 -4.74 -2.67
C GLU A 196 -17.76 -4.71 -1.49
N ILE A 197 -18.17 -4.06 -0.39
CA ILE A 197 -17.36 -3.97 0.83
C ILE A 197 -17.15 -5.40 1.36
N SER A 198 -15.99 -5.99 1.07
CA SER A 198 -15.72 -7.40 1.38
C SER A 198 -14.78 -7.59 2.57
N PHE A 199 -14.02 -6.57 2.98
CA PHE A 199 -13.06 -6.68 4.08
C PHE A 199 -13.29 -5.68 5.21
N ALA A 200 -12.98 -6.11 6.44
CA ALA A 200 -12.93 -5.27 7.63
C ALA A 200 -11.57 -5.39 8.31
N LEU A 201 -11.09 -4.27 8.85
CA LEU A 201 -9.87 -4.19 9.64
C LEU A 201 -10.24 -4.23 11.12
N VAL A 202 -9.61 -5.11 11.89
CA VAL A 202 -9.91 -5.34 13.31
C VAL A 202 -8.65 -5.27 14.16
N ASP A 203 -8.81 -5.20 15.48
CA ASP A 203 -7.71 -5.19 16.45
C ASP A 203 -6.83 -3.93 16.38
N PHE A 204 -7.42 -2.79 16.73
CA PHE A 204 -6.75 -1.48 16.80
C PHE A 204 -5.85 -1.34 18.04
N GLY A 205 -5.50 -2.45 18.68
CA GLY A 205 -4.63 -2.47 19.84
C GLY A 205 -3.17 -2.24 19.44
N ALA A 206 -2.56 -1.17 19.94
CA ALA A 206 -1.11 -0.92 19.81
C ALA A 206 -0.24 -1.86 20.68
N ALA A 207 -0.82 -2.95 21.19
CA ALA A 207 -0.35 -3.85 22.23
C ALA A 207 1.07 -4.41 22.01
N LYS A 208 1.52 -4.53 20.76
CA LYS A 208 2.77 -5.25 20.44
C LYS A 208 4.05 -4.45 20.67
N ALA A 209 3.96 -3.19 21.08
CA ALA A 209 5.11 -2.35 21.40
C ALA A 209 5.76 -2.67 22.77
N ILE A 210 5.30 -3.69 23.49
CA ILE A 210 5.97 -4.16 24.71
C ILE A 210 7.13 -5.08 24.30
N THR A 211 8.20 -4.49 23.79
CA THR A 211 9.51 -5.14 23.72
C THR A 211 10.24 -4.94 25.05
N THR A 212 10.79 -6.04 25.58
CA THR A 212 11.81 -5.97 26.62
C THR A 212 13.02 -5.24 26.07
N ASP A 213 13.55 -4.31 26.86
CA ASP A 213 14.66 -3.45 26.46
C ASP A 213 15.90 -4.25 26.02
N THR A 214 16.34 -3.95 24.79
CA THR A 214 17.71 -3.87 24.23
C THR A 214 18.93 -4.30 25.08
N THR A 215 18.95 -5.51 25.64
CA THR A 215 20.18 -6.11 26.19
C THR A 215 20.31 -7.61 25.87
N ASN A 216 21.00 -7.93 24.76
CA ASN A 216 21.75 -9.18 24.48
C ASN A 216 21.21 -10.53 25.00
N ARG A 217 19.90 -10.72 25.05
CA ARG A 217 19.27 -12.02 25.20
C ARG A 217 18.20 -12.11 24.14
N THR A 218 18.29 -13.16 23.33
CA THR A 218 17.25 -13.64 22.40
C THR A 218 15.96 -13.88 23.19
N GLY A 219 15.23 -12.80 23.45
CA GLY A 219 13.88 -12.83 23.97
C GLY A 219 12.97 -13.17 22.82
N THR A 220 12.26 -14.28 22.93
CA THR A 220 11.27 -14.74 21.96
C THR A 220 10.27 -13.61 21.72
N LEU A 221 10.36 -12.92 20.57
CA LEU A 221 9.34 -11.96 20.14
C LEU A 221 8.06 -12.77 19.90
N ILE A 222 7.15 -12.78 20.88
CA ILE A 222 5.87 -13.45 20.74
C ILE A 222 4.97 -12.57 19.87
N GLY A 223 4.82 -12.97 18.60
CA GLY A 223 3.73 -12.60 17.71
C GLY A 223 3.96 -11.36 16.82
N SER A 224 3.97 -11.58 15.51
CA SER A 224 3.84 -10.57 14.42
C SER A 224 5.02 -9.61 14.20
N ALA A 225 6.19 -9.88 14.78
CA ALA A 225 7.43 -9.16 14.51
C ALA A 225 7.77 -9.07 13.01
N GLU A 226 7.42 -10.11 12.26
CA GLU A 226 7.69 -10.26 10.83
C GLU A 226 6.99 -9.21 9.94
N TYR A 227 5.92 -8.56 10.44
CA TYR A 227 5.18 -7.51 9.71
C TYR A 227 5.60 -6.09 10.10
N ILE A 228 6.40 -5.92 11.16
CA ILE A 228 6.68 -4.61 11.74
C ILE A 228 7.61 -3.79 10.82
N ALA A 229 7.18 -2.57 10.50
CA ALA A 229 8.00 -1.63 9.75
C ALA A 229 9.29 -1.25 10.51
N PRO A 230 10.44 -1.01 9.83
CA PRO A 230 11.71 -0.72 10.48
C PRO A 230 11.67 0.48 11.44
N GLU A 231 10.94 1.53 11.10
CA GLU A 231 10.78 2.71 11.96
C GLU A 231 9.87 2.45 13.17
N GLN A 232 8.86 1.59 13.01
CA GLN A 232 8.00 1.14 14.12
C GLN A 232 8.78 0.25 15.10
N ALA A 233 9.66 -0.63 14.61
CA ALA A 233 10.55 -1.42 15.46
C ALA A 233 11.49 -0.54 16.32
N ARG A 234 11.76 0.70 15.88
CA ARG A 234 12.51 1.72 16.62
C ARG A 234 11.63 2.64 17.49
N GLY A 235 10.36 2.28 17.67
CA GLY A 235 9.39 3.03 18.48
C GLY A 235 8.74 4.23 17.80
N LYS A 236 8.92 4.42 16.49
CA LYS A 236 8.36 5.54 15.72
C LYS A 236 7.38 5.06 14.66
N ALA A 237 6.20 4.63 15.08
CA ALA A 237 5.12 4.30 14.14
C ALA A 237 4.59 5.59 13.47
N ILE A 238 4.43 5.52 12.15
CA ILE A 238 3.86 6.59 11.31
C ILE A 238 2.83 5.95 10.35
N PRO A 239 1.95 6.73 9.67
CA PRO A 239 1.03 6.19 8.67
C PRO A 239 1.68 5.26 7.63
N GLN A 240 2.90 5.57 7.20
CA GLN A 240 3.66 4.76 6.25
C GLN A 240 4.12 3.41 6.83
N SER A 241 4.13 3.24 8.16
CA SER A 241 4.39 1.96 8.82
C SER A 241 3.27 0.97 8.55
N ASP A 242 2.00 1.41 8.58
CA ASP A 242 0.85 0.58 8.22
C ASP A 242 0.91 0.13 6.75
N LEU A 243 1.33 1.02 5.83
CA LEU A 243 1.50 0.69 4.42
C LEU A 243 2.57 -0.40 4.20
N TYR A 244 3.67 -0.33 4.96
CA TYR A 244 4.70 -1.37 4.93
C TYR A 244 4.13 -2.71 5.40
N SER A 245 3.47 -2.73 6.56
CA SER A 245 2.85 -3.94 7.12
C SER A 245 1.81 -4.54 6.18
N LEU A 246 1.04 -3.72 5.46
CA LEU A 246 0.14 -4.16 4.39
C LEU A 246 0.91 -4.80 3.22
N GLY A 247 2.02 -4.21 2.78
CA GLY A 247 2.90 -4.79 1.78
C GLY A 247 3.44 -6.17 2.20
N VAL A 248 3.89 -6.30 3.46
CA VAL A 248 4.36 -7.57 4.02
C VAL A 248 3.23 -8.60 4.06
N THR A 249 2.04 -8.18 4.46
CA THR A 249 0.82 -9.01 4.45
C THR A 249 0.54 -9.55 3.05
N CYS A 250 0.61 -8.71 2.01
CA CYS A 250 0.36 -9.14 0.63
C CYS A 250 1.38 -10.16 0.13
N ILE A 251 2.68 -9.98 0.38
CA ILE A 251 3.69 -10.95 -0.08
C ILE A 251 3.60 -12.27 0.69
N TYR A 252 3.21 -12.24 1.96
CA TYR A 252 2.92 -13.46 2.72
C TYR A 252 1.73 -14.21 2.11
N LEU A 253 0.64 -13.51 1.79
CA LEU A 253 -0.53 -14.12 1.17
C LEU A 253 -0.23 -14.69 -0.23
N LEU A 254 0.66 -14.05 -1.01
CA LEU A 254 1.09 -14.52 -2.33
C LEU A 254 1.99 -15.75 -2.30
N THR A 255 2.75 -15.95 -1.23
CA THR A 255 3.81 -16.97 -1.17
C THR A 255 3.52 -18.10 -0.19
N GLY A 256 2.74 -17.83 0.86
CA GLY A 256 2.53 -18.72 1.99
C GLY A 256 3.78 -18.94 2.86
N ILE A 257 4.84 -18.15 2.65
CA ILE A 257 6.15 -18.29 3.32
C ILE A 257 6.31 -17.16 4.33
N SER A 258 6.75 -17.47 5.55
CA SER A 258 6.96 -16.46 6.60
C SER A 258 7.79 -15.27 6.08
N PRO A 259 7.38 -14.02 6.34
CA PRO A 259 8.15 -12.85 5.94
C PRO A 259 9.62 -12.84 6.39
N PHE A 260 9.98 -13.52 7.49
CA PHE A 260 11.39 -13.68 7.87
C PHE A 260 12.19 -14.48 6.84
N ASP A 261 11.60 -15.49 6.22
CA ASP A 261 12.22 -16.30 5.17
C ASP A 261 12.14 -15.63 3.78
N LEU A 262 11.40 -14.51 3.68
CA LEU A 262 11.29 -13.69 2.46
C LEU A 262 12.23 -12.48 2.48
N TYR A 263 12.96 -12.28 3.58
CA TYR A 263 13.92 -11.20 3.73
C TYR A 263 15.34 -11.76 3.82
N ASP A 264 16.21 -11.32 2.90
CA ASP A 264 17.62 -11.66 2.93
C ASP A 264 18.37 -10.57 3.70
N ASP A 265 18.72 -10.87 4.95
CA ASP A 265 19.48 -9.99 5.84
C ASP A 265 20.89 -9.68 5.32
N GLU A 266 21.53 -10.61 4.60
CA GLU A 266 22.88 -10.40 4.07
C GLU A 266 22.88 -9.35 2.95
N SER A 267 21.87 -9.41 2.09
CA SER A 267 21.70 -8.47 0.97
C SER A 267 20.81 -7.27 1.28
N ASP A 268 20.28 -7.16 2.50
CA ASP A 268 19.30 -6.17 2.96
C ASP A 268 18.14 -5.97 1.96
N ARG A 269 17.58 -7.08 1.45
CA ARG A 269 16.54 -7.04 0.41
C ARG A 269 15.46 -8.09 0.59
N TRP A 270 14.27 -7.78 0.11
CA TRP A 270 13.22 -8.77 -0.03
C TRP A 270 13.46 -9.70 -1.24
N ILE A 271 13.26 -11.00 -1.04
CA ILE A 271 13.42 -12.06 -2.05
C ILE A 271 12.09 -12.73 -2.46
N TRP A 272 10.95 -12.17 -2.06
CA TRP A 272 9.62 -12.76 -2.28
C TRP A 272 9.30 -13.07 -3.75
N ARG A 273 9.79 -12.27 -4.70
CA ARG A 273 9.59 -12.52 -6.14
C ARG A 273 10.17 -13.85 -6.60
N GLU A 274 11.31 -14.24 -6.03
CA GLU A 274 11.99 -15.50 -6.35
C GLU A 274 11.26 -16.72 -5.75
N LYS A 275 10.37 -16.47 -4.78
CA LYS A 275 9.60 -17.49 -4.06
C LYS A 275 8.15 -17.60 -4.56
N LEU A 276 7.75 -16.80 -5.54
CA LEU A 276 6.42 -16.89 -6.13
C LEU A 276 6.23 -18.21 -6.88
N GLN A 277 5.12 -18.89 -6.60
CA GLN A 277 4.70 -20.08 -7.37
C GLN A 277 4.06 -19.69 -8.70
N THR A 278 3.39 -18.54 -8.73
CA THR A 278 2.70 -17.98 -9.89
C THR A 278 3.22 -16.57 -10.15
N SER A 279 3.58 -16.28 -11.39
CA SER A 279 3.98 -14.93 -11.79
C SER A 279 2.80 -13.96 -11.64
N ILE A 280 3.09 -12.75 -11.17
CA ILE A 280 2.13 -11.64 -11.12
C ILE A 280 2.57 -10.53 -12.08
N SER A 281 1.70 -9.57 -12.38
CA SER A 281 2.05 -8.43 -13.22
C SER A 281 3.20 -7.60 -12.62
N SER A 282 4.02 -7.01 -13.50
CA SER A 282 5.08 -6.09 -13.10
C SER A 282 4.52 -4.85 -12.37
N HIS A 283 3.27 -4.48 -12.65
CA HIS A 283 2.58 -3.38 -11.99
C HIS A 283 2.31 -3.69 -10.52
N LEU A 284 1.59 -4.78 -10.21
CA LEU A 284 1.35 -5.18 -8.82
C LEU A 284 2.69 -5.39 -8.09
N ALA A 285 3.65 -6.03 -8.76
CA ALA A 285 4.95 -6.26 -8.17
C ALA A 285 5.74 -4.96 -7.91
N GLY A 286 5.53 -3.91 -8.70
CA GLY A 286 6.08 -2.58 -8.49
C GLY A 286 5.45 -1.89 -7.28
N ILE A 287 4.13 -2.00 -7.13
CA ILE A 287 3.40 -1.48 -5.96
C ILE A 287 3.89 -2.15 -4.69
N LEU A 288 3.93 -3.49 -4.65
CA LEU A 288 4.38 -4.24 -3.47
C LEU A 288 5.83 -3.91 -3.10
N ASN A 289 6.74 -3.82 -4.09
CA ASN A 289 8.12 -3.41 -3.84
C ASN A 289 8.19 -2.02 -3.18
N ARG A 290 7.40 -1.06 -3.66
CA ARG A 290 7.41 0.30 -3.13
C ARG A 290 6.75 0.41 -1.75
N LEU A 291 5.75 -0.43 -1.43
CA LEU A 291 5.22 -0.55 -0.07
C LEU A 291 6.29 -1.09 0.90
N LEU A 292 7.15 -1.99 0.42
CA LEU A 292 8.19 -2.67 1.20
C LEU A 292 9.51 -1.90 1.32
N GLU A 293 9.61 -0.69 0.75
CA GLU A 293 10.80 0.15 0.88
C GLU A 293 11.11 0.47 2.34
N ARG A 294 12.34 0.20 2.78
CA ARG A 294 12.79 0.47 4.16
C ARG A 294 12.96 1.96 4.41
N ALA A 295 13.46 2.69 3.41
CA ALA A 295 13.58 4.13 3.47
C ALA A 295 12.20 4.78 3.25
N ILE A 296 11.71 5.50 4.26
CA ILE A 296 10.40 6.18 4.22
C ILE A 296 10.28 7.10 2.99
N ALA A 297 11.38 7.75 2.59
CA ALA A 297 11.40 8.64 1.43
C ALA A 297 11.16 7.93 0.07
N ASN A 298 11.39 6.62 0.00
CA ASN A 298 11.15 5.81 -1.19
C ASN A 298 9.79 5.09 -1.15
N ARG A 299 9.22 4.93 0.06
CA ARG A 299 7.89 4.33 0.26
C ARG A 299 6.78 5.27 -0.24
N TYR A 300 5.59 4.72 -0.46
CA TYR A 300 4.40 5.56 -0.67
C TYR A 300 4.18 6.49 0.53
N GLY A 301 3.82 7.74 0.24
CA GLY A 301 3.58 8.77 1.24
C GLY A 301 2.21 8.66 1.91
N SER A 302 1.20 8.09 1.23
CA SER A 302 -0.17 7.92 1.74
C SER A 302 -0.88 6.74 1.09
N ALA A 303 -1.99 6.28 1.69
CA ALA A 303 -2.82 5.23 1.12
C ALA A 303 -3.50 5.68 -0.20
N THR A 304 -3.87 6.96 -0.32
CA THR A 304 -4.34 7.54 -1.59
C THR A 304 -3.30 7.42 -2.71
N GLU A 305 -2.01 7.59 -2.42
CA GLU A 305 -0.97 7.43 -3.44
C GLU A 305 -0.91 6.00 -3.98
N VAL A 306 -1.08 5.01 -3.10
CA VAL A 306 -1.15 3.59 -3.48
C VAL A 306 -2.40 3.32 -4.31
N LEU A 307 -3.58 3.83 -3.90
CA LEU A 307 -4.84 3.68 -4.63
C LEU A 307 -4.76 4.25 -6.05
N ASN A 308 -4.14 5.42 -6.21
CA ASN A 308 -3.95 6.04 -7.52
C ASN A 308 -3.07 5.16 -8.42
N ASP A 309 -2.02 4.54 -7.88
CA ASP A 309 -1.17 3.62 -8.64
C ASP A 309 -1.93 2.32 -8.99
N LEU A 310 -2.75 1.81 -8.07
CA LEU A 310 -3.59 0.63 -8.25
C LEU A 310 -4.60 0.80 -9.40
N GLN A 311 -5.32 1.94 -9.42
CA GLN A 311 -6.35 2.25 -10.42
C GLN A 311 -5.78 2.51 -11.81
N PHE A 312 -4.52 2.94 -11.90
CA PHE A 312 -3.85 3.19 -13.18
C PHE A 312 -3.76 1.91 -14.04
N ALA A 313 -3.66 0.73 -13.41
CA ALA A 313 -3.69 -0.54 -14.13
C ALA A 313 -5.09 -0.98 -14.54
N THR A 314 -6.15 -0.67 -13.80
CA THR A 314 -7.54 -1.01 -14.20
C THR A 314 -7.94 -0.25 -15.46
N ILE A 315 -7.48 1.00 -15.59
CA ILE A 315 -7.62 1.81 -16.81
C ILE A 315 -6.75 1.22 -17.94
N SER A 316 -5.55 0.72 -17.63
CA SER A 316 -4.65 0.08 -18.61
C SER A 316 -5.03 -1.37 -18.98
N SER A 317 -5.91 -2.04 -18.22
CA SER A 317 -6.34 -3.43 -18.44
C SER A 317 -7.77 -3.55 -19.00
N GLY A 318 -8.54 -2.46 -19.02
CA GLY A 318 -9.63 -2.25 -19.99
C GLY A 318 -9.11 -2.08 -21.42
N ILE A 319 -7.81 -1.83 -21.58
CA ILE A 319 -7.09 -1.90 -22.84
C ILE A 319 -6.52 -3.31 -22.95
N ASN A 320 -6.94 -4.08 -23.96
CA ASN A 320 -6.37 -5.39 -24.32
C ASN A 320 -4.87 -5.25 -24.67
N SER A 321 -4.02 -5.17 -23.66
CA SER A 321 -2.60 -4.85 -23.76
C SER A 321 -1.76 -5.99 -24.34
N ASN A 322 -2.32 -7.19 -24.50
CA ASN A 322 -1.63 -8.30 -25.15
C ASN A 322 -1.72 -8.28 -26.70
N ASN A 323 -2.52 -7.37 -27.28
CA ASN A 323 -2.61 -7.22 -28.74
C ASN A 323 -2.33 -5.80 -29.25
N LEU A 324 -2.28 -4.77 -28.41
CA LEU A 324 -2.06 -3.40 -28.87
C LEU A 324 -0.57 -3.05 -29.06
N GLY A 325 0.35 -3.54 -28.22
CA GLY A 325 1.78 -3.32 -28.44
C GLY A 325 2.32 -4.01 -29.69
N VAL A 326 1.83 -5.23 -29.98
CA VAL A 326 2.31 -6.05 -31.10
C VAL A 326 1.56 -5.74 -32.40
N SER A 327 0.29 -5.32 -32.37
CA SER A 327 -0.43 -4.96 -33.61
C SER A 327 -0.08 -3.57 -34.14
N TYR A 328 0.22 -2.59 -33.28
CA TYR A 328 0.57 -1.22 -33.70
C TYR A 328 2.01 -1.07 -34.21
N ILE A 329 2.98 -1.78 -33.60
CA ILE A 329 4.38 -1.84 -34.08
C ILE A 329 4.47 -2.49 -35.46
N ASN A 330 3.54 -3.41 -35.77
CA ASN A 330 3.46 -4.05 -37.09
C ASN A 330 2.77 -3.19 -38.16
N GLN A 331 1.98 -2.17 -37.78
CA GLN A 331 1.35 -1.24 -38.73
C GLN A 331 2.27 -0.10 -39.16
N HIS A 332 3.22 0.35 -38.32
CA HIS A 332 4.17 1.41 -38.66
C HIS A 332 5.59 0.85 -38.89
N ASN A 333 5.94 0.67 -40.16
CA ASN A 333 7.27 0.25 -40.62
C ASN A 333 8.34 1.36 -40.47
N ASN A 334 8.47 2.00 -39.30
CA ASN A 334 9.59 2.91 -39.07
C ASN A 334 10.85 2.08 -38.70
N PRO A 335 11.86 1.99 -39.58
CA PRO A 335 13.04 1.17 -39.34
C PRO A 335 13.87 1.67 -38.16
N GLN A 336 13.77 2.95 -37.80
CA GLN A 336 14.50 3.50 -36.66
C GLN A 336 13.86 3.12 -35.32
N ILE A 337 12.52 3.05 -35.24
CA ILE A 337 11.83 2.58 -34.02
C ILE A 337 12.16 1.10 -33.76
N LYS A 338 12.29 0.27 -34.80
CA LYS A 338 12.74 -1.12 -34.66
C LYS A 338 14.16 -1.19 -34.08
N LYS A 339 15.09 -0.39 -34.60
CA LYS A 339 16.46 -0.28 -34.06
C LYS A 339 16.47 0.18 -32.60
N LEU A 340 15.61 1.14 -32.24
CA LEU A 340 15.47 1.59 -30.86
C LEU A 340 15.04 0.44 -29.94
N ILE A 341 14.02 -0.33 -30.33
CA ILE A 341 13.52 -1.47 -29.55
C ILE A 341 14.61 -2.53 -29.38
N GLU A 342 15.36 -2.85 -30.44
CA GLU A 342 16.49 -3.79 -30.38
C GLU A 342 17.56 -3.31 -29.40
N ALA A 343 17.99 -2.06 -29.51
CA ALA A 343 18.99 -1.48 -28.59
C ALA A 343 18.51 -1.47 -27.13
N LEU A 344 17.24 -1.17 -26.90
CA LEU A 344 16.62 -1.20 -25.58
C LEU A 344 16.60 -2.61 -24.98
N ASN A 345 16.23 -3.62 -25.77
CA ASN A 345 16.22 -5.02 -25.34
C ASN A 345 17.63 -5.55 -25.03
N LEU A 346 18.66 -5.03 -25.69
CA LEU A 346 20.06 -5.32 -25.39
C LEU A 346 20.61 -4.52 -24.19
N GLY A 347 19.80 -3.65 -23.58
CA GLY A 347 20.22 -2.81 -22.46
C GLY A 347 21.23 -1.73 -22.86
N GLN A 348 21.29 -1.34 -24.13
CA GLN A 348 22.17 -0.30 -24.66
C GLN A 348 21.60 1.10 -24.37
N TRP A 349 21.36 1.41 -23.10
CA TRP A 349 20.58 2.57 -22.66
C TRP A 349 21.05 3.92 -23.21
N GLN A 350 22.36 4.12 -23.36
CA GLN A 350 22.92 5.36 -23.91
C GLN A 350 22.67 5.48 -25.42
N GLU A 351 22.84 4.38 -26.14
CA GLU A 351 22.58 4.32 -27.58
C GLU A 351 21.08 4.47 -27.87
N SER A 352 20.23 3.81 -27.08
CA SER A 352 18.78 3.98 -27.15
C SER A 352 18.34 5.42 -26.88
N ASP A 353 18.99 6.09 -25.92
CA ASP A 353 18.72 7.52 -25.65
C ASP A 353 19.09 8.35 -26.87
N LEU A 354 20.29 8.21 -27.43
CA LEU A 354 20.71 8.91 -28.65
C LEU A 354 19.76 8.63 -29.83
N LEU A 355 19.42 7.37 -30.09
CA LEU A 355 18.49 6.94 -31.15
C LEU A 355 17.10 7.57 -30.98
N THR A 356 16.60 7.64 -29.75
CA THR A 356 15.31 8.29 -29.46
C THR A 356 15.29 9.73 -29.96
N ASN A 357 16.40 10.47 -29.79
CA ASN A 357 16.50 11.85 -30.25
C ASN A 357 16.68 11.96 -31.75
N THR A 358 17.49 11.07 -32.35
CA THR A 358 17.63 10.99 -33.80
C THR A 358 16.28 10.80 -34.48
N ILE A 359 15.44 9.89 -33.96
CA ILE A 359 14.09 9.65 -34.49
C ILE A 359 13.25 10.93 -34.47
N ILE A 360 13.23 11.65 -33.34
CA ILE A 360 12.42 12.87 -33.23
C ILE A 360 12.96 13.99 -34.15
N LEU A 361 14.28 14.16 -34.22
CA LEU A 361 14.89 15.17 -35.09
C LEU A 361 14.63 14.91 -36.57
N GLU A 362 14.73 13.66 -37.02
CA GLU A 362 14.44 13.29 -38.41
C GLU A 362 12.96 13.53 -38.75
N LEU A 363 12.04 13.14 -37.86
CA LEU A 363 10.61 13.33 -38.07
C LEU A 363 10.20 14.81 -38.04
N ALA A 364 10.90 15.63 -37.27
CA ALA A 364 10.72 17.08 -37.23
C ALA A 364 11.51 17.83 -38.32
N ASN A 365 12.30 17.12 -39.14
CA ASN A 365 13.22 17.69 -40.13
C ASN A 365 14.14 18.79 -39.54
N LYS A 366 14.76 18.50 -38.38
CA LYS A 366 15.71 19.39 -37.67
C LYS A 366 17.06 18.72 -37.50
N ASN A 367 18.09 19.52 -37.25
CA ASN A 367 19.44 19.01 -37.00
C ASN A 367 19.81 19.03 -35.51
N ARG A 368 19.13 19.85 -34.69
CA ARG A 368 19.42 20.01 -33.26
C ARG A 368 18.13 20.12 -32.44
N ILE A 369 18.12 19.61 -31.22
CA ILE A 369 16.96 19.66 -30.33
C ILE A 369 16.57 21.12 -30.03
N ALA A 370 17.56 22.00 -29.90
CA ALA A 370 17.33 23.43 -29.69
C ALA A 370 16.59 24.15 -30.84
N GLU A 371 16.48 23.53 -32.03
CA GLU A 371 15.73 24.06 -33.19
C GLU A 371 14.27 23.59 -33.22
N LEU A 372 13.87 22.69 -32.32
CA LEU A 372 12.51 22.18 -32.24
C LEU A 372 11.57 23.24 -31.66
N THR A 373 10.39 23.34 -32.25
CA THR A 373 9.27 24.15 -31.78
C THR A 373 8.12 23.27 -31.31
N SER A 374 7.14 23.84 -30.61
CA SER A 374 5.91 23.13 -30.25
C SER A 374 5.16 22.62 -31.48
N SER A 375 5.17 23.38 -32.59
CA SER A 375 4.55 22.95 -33.84
C SER A 375 5.23 21.72 -34.44
N ASP A 376 6.56 21.63 -34.36
CA ASP A 376 7.28 20.45 -34.84
C ASP A 376 6.92 19.20 -34.01
N ILE A 377 6.78 19.35 -32.69
CA ILE A 377 6.33 18.28 -31.77
C ILE A 377 4.90 17.83 -32.12
N ASP A 378 4.01 18.78 -32.41
CA ASP A 378 2.61 18.51 -32.72
C ASP A 378 2.40 17.85 -34.09
N GLN A 379 3.32 18.05 -35.03
CA GLN A 379 3.28 17.41 -36.35
C GLN A 379 3.69 15.93 -36.31
N ILE A 380 4.46 15.51 -35.30
CA ILE A 380 4.79 14.10 -35.10
C ILE A 380 3.55 13.35 -34.62
N SER A 381 3.22 12.25 -35.31
CA SER A 381 2.02 11.47 -35.02
C SER A 381 2.05 10.86 -33.62
N CYS A 382 0.86 10.74 -33.02
CA CYS A 382 0.73 10.18 -31.68
C CYS A 382 1.23 8.74 -31.57
N ASP A 383 1.09 7.96 -32.64
CA ASP A 383 1.57 6.58 -32.72
C ASP A 383 3.07 6.49 -32.48
N VAL A 384 3.86 7.44 -32.99
CA VAL A 384 5.31 7.48 -32.78
C VAL A 384 5.64 7.79 -31.32
N TRP A 385 5.02 8.83 -30.76
CA TRP A 385 5.23 9.22 -29.36
C TRP A 385 4.91 8.07 -28.41
N ILE A 386 3.80 7.38 -28.65
CA ILE A 386 3.34 6.25 -27.85
C ILE A 386 4.25 5.04 -28.05
N ALA A 387 4.67 4.73 -29.29
CA ALA A 387 5.56 3.59 -29.56
C ALA A 387 6.92 3.74 -28.87
N ILE A 388 7.52 4.92 -28.93
CA ILE A 388 8.80 5.20 -28.25
C ILE A 388 8.63 5.09 -26.74
N ASP A 389 7.61 5.75 -26.17
CA ASP A 389 7.35 5.72 -24.73
C ASP A 389 7.13 4.29 -24.21
N GLN A 390 6.32 3.49 -24.92
CA GLN A 390 6.07 2.10 -24.57
C GLN A 390 7.31 1.22 -24.71
N ALA A 391 8.15 1.43 -25.73
CA ALA A 391 9.40 0.68 -25.87
C ALA A 391 10.32 0.91 -24.67
N TRP A 392 10.48 2.16 -24.22
CA TRP A 392 11.25 2.50 -23.03
C TRP A 392 10.67 1.87 -21.76
N ILE A 393 9.34 1.96 -21.59
CA ILE A 393 8.64 1.42 -20.43
C ILE A 393 8.83 -0.10 -20.35
N GLN A 394 8.62 -0.82 -21.46
CA GLN A 394 8.69 -2.27 -21.51
C GLN A 394 10.11 -2.78 -21.25
N ALA A 395 11.10 -2.24 -21.97
CA ALA A 395 12.49 -2.69 -21.83
C ALA A 395 13.08 -2.40 -20.45
N SER A 396 12.59 -1.35 -19.77
CA SER A 396 13.11 -0.91 -18.47
C SER A 396 12.31 -1.39 -17.26
N ASP A 397 11.35 -2.30 -17.45
CA ASP A 397 10.41 -2.74 -16.39
C ASP A 397 9.74 -1.54 -15.67
N ASN A 398 9.10 -0.68 -16.46
CA ASN A 398 8.39 0.52 -15.99
C ASN A 398 9.26 1.57 -15.27
N ARG A 399 10.59 1.57 -15.47
CA ARG A 399 11.50 2.54 -14.83
C ARG A 399 11.73 3.79 -15.64
N PHE A 400 11.79 3.68 -16.96
CA PHE A 400 12.12 4.74 -17.91
C PHE A 400 10.97 4.97 -18.89
N GLY A 401 10.98 6.12 -19.57
CA GLY A 401 9.94 6.55 -20.49
C GLY A 401 9.38 7.93 -20.12
N TRP A 402 8.93 8.67 -21.13
CA TRP A 402 8.40 10.02 -20.95
C TRP A 402 7.14 10.04 -20.08
N SER A 403 6.34 8.97 -20.08
CA SER A 403 5.16 8.90 -19.22
C SER A 403 5.50 8.57 -17.77
N ILE A 404 6.65 7.94 -17.52
CA ILE A 404 7.21 7.84 -16.17
C ILE A 404 7.63 9.23 -15.71
N GLN A 405 8.32 9.98 -16.57
CA GLN A 405 8.73 11.35 -16.31
C GLN A 405 7.54 12.29 -16.09
N GLN A 406 6.46 12.15 -16.88
CA GLN A 406 5.23 12.93 -16.74
C GLN A 406 4.59 12.74 -15.35
N ARG A 407 4.56 11.50 -14.85
CA ARG A 407 4.05 11.20 -13.51
C ARG A 407 4.90 11.85 -12.42
N ILE A 408 6.22 11.76 -12.54
CA ILE A 408 7.15 12.41 -11.60
C ILE A 408 6.97 13.93 -11.64
N TRP A 409 6.84 14.51 -12.83
CA TRP A 409 6.57 15.93 -13.04
C TRP A 409 5.31 16.39 -12.31
N LYS A 410 4.17 15.72 -12.55
CA LYS A 410 2.89 16.01 -11.88
C LYS A 410 3.00 15.84 -10.35
N SER A 411 3.71 14.83 -9.86
CA SER A 411 3.90 14.59 -8.41
C SER A 411 4.66 15.72 -7.70
N LEU A 412 5.43 16.51 -8.46
CA LEU A 412 6.20 17.65 -7.96
C LEU A 412 5.44 18.99 -8.15
N SER A 413 4.13 18.90 -8.37
CA SER A 413 3.24 20.03 -8.69
C SER A 413 3.57 20.70 -10.02
N GLY A 414 4.20 19.97 -10.95
CA GLY A 414 4.44 20.44 -12.30
C GLY A 414 3.15 20.51 -13.13
N ARG A 415 2.99 21.60 -13.86
CA ARG A 415 1.88 21.80 -14.81
C ARG A 415 2.31 21.33 -16.20
N LEU A 416 1.36 20.98 -17.05
CA LEU A 416 1.66 20.67 -18.46
C LEU A 416 1.58 21.92 -19.36
N ILE A 417 1.03 23.01 -18.84
CA ILE A 417 0.90 24.30 -19.51
C ILE A 417 1.35 25.37 -18.53
N TYR A 418 2.27 26.22 -18.98
CA TYR A 418 2.73 27.41 -18.26
C TYR A 418 2.39 28.66 -19.05
N GLU A 419 2.00 29.71 -18.34
CA GLU A 419 1.75 31.04 -18.90
C GLU A 419 2.96 31.93 -18.61
N GLU A 420 3.15 33.02 -19.37
CA GLU A 420 4.28 33.95 -19.16
C GLU A 420 4.37 34.47 -17.72
N ASN A 421 3.22 34.68 -17.06
CA ASN A 421 3.12 35.17 -15.68
C ASN A 421 3.59 34.16 -14.61
N ASN A 422 3.69 32.86 -14.94
CA ASN A 422 3.99 31.78 -14.00
C ASN A 422 5.16 30.88 -14.45
N TYR A 423 5.82 31.21 -15.55
CA TYR A 423 6.96 30.45 -16.08
C TYR A 423 8.13 30.33 -15.08
N TRP A 424 8.26 31.25 -14.12
CA TRP A 424 9.25 31.12 -13.04
C TRP A 424 9.01 29.88 -12.15
N GLU A 425 7.77 29.40 -12.03
CA GLU A 425 7.43 28.17 -11.31
C GLU A 425 8.01 26.94 -12.03
N PHE A 426 8.04 26.96 -13.37
CA PHE A 426 8.59 25.88 -14.19
C PHE A 426 10.04 25.58 -13.79
N ALA A 427 10.90 26.60 -13.73
CA ALA A 427 12.31 26.42 -13.39
C ALA A 427 12.50 25.76 -12.00
N LYS A 428 11.67 26.14 -11.02
CA LYS A 428 11.72 25.57 -9.66
C LYS A 428 11.25 24.11 -9.62
N VAL A 429 10.20 23.78 -10.35
CA VAL A 429 9.71 22.39 -10.47
C VAL A 429 10.74 21.55 -11.24
N TYR A 430 11.31 22.11 -12.30
CA TYR A 430 12.31 21.46 -13.13
C TYR A 430 13.55 21.04 -12.34
N GLU A 431 14.02 21.92 -11.47
CA GLU A 431 15.13 21.62 -10.57
C GLU A 431 14.83 20.44 -9.63
N LYS A 432 13.62 20.38 -9.07
CA LYS A 432 13.17 19.26 -8.22
C LYS A 432 13.00 17.97 -9.03
N PHE A 433 12.53 18.10 -10.26
CA PHE A 433 12.37 16.98 -11.19
C PHE A 433 13.73 16.38 -11.53
N ALA A 434 14.69 17.22 -11.94
CA ALA A 434 16.05 16.81 -12.27
C ALA A 434 16.79 16.20 -11.07
N ASP A 435 16.50 16.68 -9.85
CA ASP A 435 16.97 16.06 -8.62
C ASP A 435 16.40 14.65 -8.43
N ARG A 436 15.09 14.46 -8.66
CA ARG A 436 14.39 13.18 -8.48
C ARG A 436 14.83 12.13 -9.50
N VAL A 437 15.01 12.52 -10.75
CA VAL A 437 15.45 11.61 -11.82
C VAL A 437 16.97 11.44 -11.84
N GLY A 438 17.73 12.16 -11.03
CA GLY A 438 19.17 11.93 -10.83
C GLY A 438 20.09 12.64 -11.83
N TRP A 439 19.64 13.70 -12.49
CA TRP A 439 20.46 14.50 -13.41
C TRP A 439 21.28 15.58 -12.71
N ARG A 440 20.98 15.86 -11.45
CA ARG A 440 21.76 16.76 -10.61
C ARG A 440 22.46 15.98 -9.50
N LYS A 441 23.63 16.48 -9.08
CA LYS A 441 24.42 15.92 -7.98
C LYS A 441 24.82 17.00 -6.99
N PRO A 442 25.03 16.66 -5.71
CA PRO A 442 25.68 17.56 -4.75
C PRO A 442 27.01 18.08 -5.32
N ARG A 443 27.27 19.38 -5.19
CA ARG A 443 28.56 19.97 -5.59
C ARG A 443 29.70 19.45 -4.72
N TRP A 444 29.40 19.11 -3.47
CA TRP A 444 30.33 18.60 -2.47
C TRP A 444 29.83 17.27 -1.92
N LEU A 445 30.74 16.29 -1.75
CA LEU A 445 30.40 14.97 -1.22
C LEU A 445 29.93 15.09 0.24
N ASN A 446 28.91 14.33 0.62
CA ASN A 446 28.47 14.12 2.02
C ASN A 446 27.96 15.35 2.79
N LEU A 447 27.28 16.29 2.12
CA LEU A 447 26.61 17.42 2.79
C LEU A 447 25.16 17.54 2.29
N GLU A 448 24.21 17.36 3.21
CA GLU A 448 22.76 17.43 2.96
C GLU A 448 22.32 18.81 2.42
N PHE A 449 23.09 19.86 2.73
CA PHE A 449 22.88 21.25 2.27
C PHE A 449 23.74 21.65 1.06
N SER A 450 24.44 20.72 0.42
CA SER A 450 25.28 21.07 -0.74
C SER A 450 24.41 21.52 -1.92
N PRO A 451 24.67 22.71 -2.51
CA PRO A 451 23.97 23.14 -3.72
C PRO A 451 24.21 22.11 -4.83
N LYS A 452 23.14 21.71 -5.52
CA LYS A 452 23.23 20.68 -6.55
C LYS A 452 23.59 21.29 -7.90
N ILE A 453 24.51 20.64 -8.61
CA ILE A 453 24.97 21.00 -9.95
C ILE A 453 24.49 19.98 -10.97
N TRP A 454 24.28 20.45 -12.21
CA TRP A 454 23.92 19.61 -13.35
C TRP A 454 25.06 18.66 -13.73
N ARG A 455 24.74 17.38 -13.96
CA ARG A 455 25.71 16.37 -14.45
C ARG A 455 25.75 16.44 -15.97
N LYS A 456 26.85 16.81 -16.61
CA LYS A 456 26.95 16.73 -18.09
C LYS A 456 26.40 15.39 -18.62
N TYR A 457 25.79 15.40 -19.81
CA TYR A 457 25.19 14.22 -20.44
C TYR A 457 26.11 12.98 -20.41
N GLU A 458 27.37 13.16 -20.79
CA GLU A 458 28.44 12.13 -20.76
C GLU A 458 28.66 11.47 -19.37
N ASN A 459 28.17 12.10 -18.30
CA ASN A 459 28.29 11.66 -16.91
C ASN A 459 26.94 11.23 -16.28
N LEU A 460 25.89 11.05 -17.09
CA LEU A 460 24.63 10.44 -16.67
C LEU A 460 24.80 8.91 -16.49
N THR A 461 23.84 8.30 -15.80
CA THR A 461 23.88 6.87 -15.49
C THR A 461 23.05 6.08 -16.51
N PHE A 462 23.72 5.55 -17.55
CA PHE A 462 23.09 4.72 -18.57
C PHE A 462 23.04 3.25 -18.15
N LYS A 463 22.30 2.97 -17.06
CA LYS A 463 22.10 1.63 -16.51
C LYS A 463 20.66 1.50 -16.01
N ILE A 464 20.11 0.29 -16.03
CA ILE A 464 18.79 0.00 -15.48
C ILE A 464 18.64 0.39 -14.00
N SER A 465 19.76 0.43 -13.25
CA SER A 465 19.81 0.85 -11.86
C SER A 465 19.65 2.36 -11.64
N ALA A 466 19.68 3.18 -12.71
CA ALA A 466 19.51 4.63 -12.60
C ALA A 466 18.14 5.01 -12.01
N PRO A 467 17.99 6.19 -11.37
CA PRO A 467 16.73 6.57 -10.73
C PRO A 467 15.52 6.48 -11.67
N ARG A 468 14.33 6.24 -11.11
CA ARG A 468 13.11 6.15 -11.93
C ARG A 468 12.89 7.46 -12.69
N GLY A 469 12.57 7.37 -13.98
CA GLY A 469 12.44 8.50 -14.90
C GLY A 469 13.78 9.07 -15.41
N HIS A 470 14.93 8.45 -15.12
CA HIS A 470 16.23 8.95 -15.56
C HIS A 470 16.39 9.06 -17.08
N LEU A 471 15.75 8.16 -17.83
CA LEU A 471 15.81 8.08 -19.29
C LEU A 471 14.38 8.06 -19.89
N PRO A 472 14.21 8.48 -21.15
CA PRO A 472 15.21 9.15 -21.99
C PRO A 472 15.54 10.56 -21.48
N SER A 473 16.78 11.03 -21.64
CA SER A 473 17.31 12.20 -20.94
C SER A 473 17.67 13.40 -21.82
N LEU A 474 17.91 13.21 -23.11
CA LEU A 474 18.55 14.26 -23.92
C LEU A 474 17.63 15.47 -24.22
N PHE A 475 16.30 15.28 -24.32
CA PHE A 475 15.34 16.39 -24.47
C PHE A 475 15.48 17.45 -23.38
N PHE A 476 15.87 17.02 -22.19
CA PHE A 476 16.00 17.85 -21.01
C PHE A 476 17.35 18.60 -20.95
N TRP A 477 18.32 18.23 -21.79
CA TRP A 477 19.63 18.88 -21.85
C TRP A 477 19.71 20.00 -22.89
N GLU A 478 19.11 19.80 -24.07
CA GLU A 478 19.17 20.77 -25.17
C GLU A 478 17.84 21.50 -25.42
N GLY A 479 16.72 20.98 -24.89
CA GLY A 479 15.36 21.52 -25.08
C GLY A 479 14.62 21.75 -23.77
N PHE A 480 15.27 22.38 -22.78
CA PHE A 480 14.69 22.70 -21.46
C PHE A 480 13.28 23.31 -21.54
N ASN A 481 13.03 24.13 -22.57
CA ASN A 481 11.76 24.82 -22.83
C ASN A 481 10.68 23.95 -23.52
N LEU A 482 10.97 22.69 -23.85
CA LEU A 482 10.06 21.78 -24.55
C LEU A 482 9.54 20.64 -23.67
N VAL A 483 9.98 20.60 -22.41
CA VAL A 483 9.67 19.51 -21.48
C VAL A 483 8.17 19.44 -21.20
N ASP A 484 7.57 20.55 -20.80
CA ASP A 484 6.13 20.67 -20.62
C ASP A 484 5.37 20.36 -21.93
N THR A 485 5.92 20.78 -23.08
CA THR A 485 5.33 20.54 -24.41
C THR A 485 5.29 19.05 -24.77
N VAL A 486 6.38 18.30 -24.57
CA VAL A 486 6.42 16.84 -24.83
C VAL A 486 5.50 16.10 -23.85
N LEU A 487 5.54 16.49 -22.58
CA LEU A 487 4.68 15.91 -21.55
C LEU A 487 3.19 16.19 -21.84
N TYR A 488 2.85 17.38 -22.33
CA TYR A 488 1.51 17.73 -22.78
C TYR A 488 1.10 16.94 -24.03
N ARG A 489 1.99 16.83 -25.02
CA ARG A 489 1.73 16.06 -26.24
C ARG A 489 1.39 14.60 -25.93
N LEU A 490 2.09 13.97 -25.01
CA LEU A 490 1.79 12.61 -24.55
C LEU A 490 0.43 12.48 -23.86
N GLU A 491 0.01 13.51 -23.12
CA GLU A 491 -1.34 13.57 -22.53
C GLU A 491 -2.40 13.55 -23.63
N ILE A 492 -2.25 14.43 -24.63
CA ILE A 492 -3.19 14.55 -25.75
C ILE A 492 -3.23 13.26 -26.57
N CYS A 493 -2.06 12.68 -26.89
CA CYS A 493 -1.99 11.47 -27.68
C CYS A 493 -2.64 10.26 -27.01
N ARG A 494 -2.60 10.19 -25.68
CA ARG A 494 -3.31 9.15 -24.91
C ARG A 494 -4.81 9.38 -24.93
N GLN A 495 -5.25 10.61 -24.67
CA GLN A 495 -6.68 10.97 -24.71
C GLN A 495 -7.30 10.73 -26.10
N SER A 496 -6.54 10.91 -27.19
CA SER A 496 -7.03 10.61 -28.54
C SER A 496 -7.20 9.11 -28.80
N MET A 497 -6.36 8.25 -28.21
CA MET A 497 -6.50 6.80 -28.32
C MET A 497 -7.69 6.24 -27.53
N ASP A 498 -8.10 6.90 -26.46
CA ASP A 498 -9.28 6.52 -25.67
C ASP A 498 -10.61 6.83 -26.39
N ASN A 499 -10.58 7.69 -27.42
CA ASN A 499 -11.74 8.17 -28.17
C ASN A 499 -11.87 7.57 -29.58
N SER A 500 -10.92 6.71 -30.00
CA SER A 500 -10.85 6.06 -31.31
C SER A 500 -10.99 4.55 -31.16
#